data_AF-A0A1H1J7K8-F1
#
_entry.id   AF-A0A1H1J7K8-F1
#
_cell.length_a   1.000
_cell.length_b   1.000
_cell.length_c   1.000
_cell.angle_alpha   90.00
_cell.angle_beta   90.00
_cell.angle_gamma   90.00
#
_symmetry.space_group_name_H-M   'P 1'
#
loop_
_entity.id
_entity.type
_entity.pdbx_description
1 polymer ?
#
loop_
_entity_poly.entity_id
_entity_poly.type
_entity_poly.pdbx_seq_one_letter_code
_entity_poly.pdbx_strand_id
1 'polypeptide(L)'
;MKTENHRLKAENIETSLRFLGKDDWEMKIEAAMLAGTHWANYALHRRGVTSDSEDIVHNSMLVVNMLRKYSLAEGALLGALTEIEELRPLYVRGDLPDGSRAAARALELLQLISALARRPP
;
A
#
# COMPACT_ATOMS: atom_id res chain seq x y z
N MET A 1 -6.04 13.20 3.92
CA MET A 1 -6.41 13.95 2.68
C MET A 1 -7.87 13.62 2.36
N LYS A 2 -8.59 14.36 1.48
CA LYS A 2 -9.97 13.95 1.14
C LYS A 2 -9.99 12.52 0.61
N THR A 3 -10.95 11.73 1.05
CA THR A 3 -11.13 10.31 0.67
C THR A 3 -10.85 10.07 -0.82
N GLU A 4 -11.55 10.77 -1.71
CA GLU A 4 -11.46 10.55 -3.16
C GLU A 4 -10.07 10.88 -3.75
N ASN A 5 -9.36 11.83 -3.15
CA ASN A 5 -8.00 12.16 -3.60
C ASN A 5 -7.02 11.01 -3.32
N HIS A 6 -7.27 10.17 -2.32
CA HIS A 6 -6.48 8.96 -2.10
C HIS A 6 -6.66 7.99 -3.26
N ARG A 7 -7.91 7.73 -3.69
CA ARG A 7 -8.22 6.89 -4.85
C ARG A 7 -7.48 7.37 -6.10
N LEU A 8 -7.63 8.66 -6.42
CA LEU A 8 -7.02 9.25 -7.62
C LEU A 8 -5.49 9.15 -7.60
N LYS A 9 -4.84 9.40 -6.45
CA LYS A 9 -3.39 9.25 -6.35
C LYS A 9 -2.94 7.80 -6.55
N ALA A 10 -3.63 6.84 -5.92
CA ALA A 10 -3.29 5.43 -6.06
C ALA A 10 -3.40 4.99 -7.54
N GLU A 11 -4.49 5.36 -8.22
CA GLU A 11 -4.71 5.05 -9.63
C GLU A 11 -3.70 5.70 -10.57
N ASN A 12 -3.27 6.94 -10.29
CA ASN A 12 -2.23 7.62 -11.06
C ASN A 12 -0.85 6.95 -10.90
N ILE A 13 -0.53 6.48 -9.69
CA ILE A 13 0.70 5.72 -9.44
C ILE A 13 0.64 4.37 -10.16
N GLU A 14 -0.48 3.65 -10.07
CA GLU A 14 -0.70 2.40 -10.82
C GLU A 14 -0.60 2.58 -12.34
N THR A 15 -1.08 3.71 -12.85
CA THR A 15 -0.92 4.06 -14.26
C THR A 15 0.56 4.27 -14.60
N SER A 16 1.29 4.99 -13.73
CA SER A 16 2.73 5.24 -13.91
C SER A 16 3.57 3.97 -13.84
N LEU A 17 3.18 2.99 -13.01
CA LEU A 17 3.83 1.68 -12.88
C LEU A 17 3.95 0.94 -14.23
N ARG A 18 3.05 1.20 -15.17
CA ARG A 18 3.03 0.56 -16.50
C ARG A 18 4.22 0.94 -17.38
N PHE A 19 4.92 2.03 -17.06
CA PHE A 19 6.10 2.47 -17.80
C PHE A 19 7.42 1.86 -17.28
N LEU A 20 7.38 1.12 -16.17
CA LEU A 20 8.57 0.53 -15.57
C LEU A 20 8.95 -0.81 -16.22
N GLY A 21 10.23 -0.95 -16.54
CA GLY A 21 10.84 -2.15 -17.09
C GLY A 21 11.01 -3.25 -16.04
N LYS A 22 11.41 -4.44 -16.49
CA LYS A 22 11.58 -5.63 -15.63
C LYS A 22 12.62 -5.43 -14.51
N ASP A 23 13.63 -4.59 -14.76
CA ASP A 23 14.77 -4.38 -13.88
C ASP A 23 14.57 -3.18 -12.92
N ASP A 24 13.44 -2.46 -13.04
CA ASP A 24 13.10 -1.34 -12.15
C ASP A 24 12.42 -1.84 -10.86
N TRP A 25 12.95 -2.91 -10.23
CA TRP A 25 12.29 -3.56 -9.11
C TRP A 25 12.14 -2.64 -7.89
N GLU A 26 13.17 -1.84 -7.60
CA GLU A 26 13.15 -0.90 -6.48
C GLU A 26 11.99 0.10 -6.62
N MET A 27 11.87 0.67 -7.82
CA MET A 27 10.81 1.62 -8.17
C MET A 27 9.42 0.97 -8.12
N LYS A 28 9.30 -0.29 -8.56
CA LYS A 28 8.04 -1.05 -8.49
C LYS A 28 7.60 -1.30 -7.05
N ILE A 29 8.53 -1.69 -6.18
CA ILE A 29 8.23 -1.94 -4.76
C ILE A 29 7.86 -0.63 -4.05
N GLU A 30 8.60 0.47 -4.27
CA GLU A 30 8.28 1.78 -3.68
C GLU A 30 6.96 2.35 -4.20
N ALA A 31 6.67 2.23 -5.49
CA ALA A 31 5.39 2.64 -6.05
C ALA A 31 4.23 1.78 -5.53
N ALA A 32 4.43 0.47 -5.36
CA ALA A 32 3.45 -0.41 -4.73
C ALA A 32 3.16 0.00 -3.28
N MET A 33 4.20 0.35 -2.51
CA MET A 33 4.04 0.86 -1.15
C MET A 33 3.23 2.17 -1.15
N LEU A 34 3.60 3.14 -2.00
CA LEU A 34 2.95 4.44 -2.05
C LEU A 34 1.48 4.35 -2.48
N ALA A 35 1.19 3.59 -3.54
CA ALA A 35 -0.18 3.35 -4.00
C ALA A 35 -0.98 2.56 -2.96
N GLY A 36 -0.38 1.53 -2.36
CA GLY A 36 -1.00 0.71 -1.32
C GLY A 36 -1.41 1.53 -0.09
N THR A 37 -0.56 2.43 0.37
CA THR A 37 -0.88 3.37 1.47
C THR A 37 -2.05 4.29 1.09
N HIS A 38 -2.11 4.76 -0.16
CA HIS A 38 -3.25 5.56 -0.60
C HIS A 38 -4.54 4.73 -0.62
N TRP A 39 -4.52 3.50 -1.10
CA TRP A 39 -5.69 2.61 -1.03
C TRP A 39 -6.14 2.27 0.39
N ALA A 40 -5.19 2.04 1.31
CA ALA A 40 -5.49 1.79 2.72
C ALA A 40 -6.24 2.97 3.35
N ASN A 41 -5.72 4.18 3.14
CA ASN A 41 -6.37 5.40 3.61
C ASN A 41 -7.75 5.58 2.97
N TYR A 42 -7.88 5.38 1.65
CA TYR A 42 -9.17 5.43 0.97
C TYR A 42 -10.20 4.49 1.61
N ALA A 43 -9.83 3.23 1.87
CA ALA A 43 -10.70 2.24 2.49
C ALA A 43 -11.14 2.65 3.90
N LEU A 44 -10.18 3.10 4.74
CA LEU A 44 -10.45 3.51 6.12
C LEU A 44 -11.34 4.76 6.20
N HIS A 45 -11.09 5.77 5.35
CA HIS A 45 -11.95 6.96 5.30
C HIS A 45 -13.35 6.62 4.81
N ARG A 46 -13.49 5.78 3.77
CA ARG A 46 -14.80 5.35 3.27
C ARG A 46 -15.65 4.62 4.31
N ARG A 47 -14.99 3.89 5.22
CA ARG A 47 -15.64 3.21 6.35
C ARG A 47 -15.86 4.11 7.56
N GLY A 48 -15.44 5.37 7.51
CA GLY A 48 -15.52 6.31 8.63
C GLY A 48 -14.61 5.95 9.82
N VAL A 49 -13.60 5.10 9.59
CA VAL A 49 -12.65 4.69 10.64
C VAL A 49 -11.68 5.82 10.97
N THR A 50 -11.28 6.59 9.97
CA THR A 50 -10.39 7.76 10.07
C THR A 50 -11.06 9.00 9.48
N SER A 51 -10.76 10.18 10.03
CA SER A 51 -11.19 11.45 9.44
C SER A 51 -10.26 11.88 8.30
N ASP A 52 -10.66 12.85 7.47
CA ASP A 52 -9.82 13.41 6.39
C ASP A 52 -8.48 14.01 6.86
N SER A 53 -8.32 14.25 8.16
CA SER A 53 -7.09 14.75 8.79
C SER A 53 -6.17 13.63 9.30
N GLU A 54 -6.55 12.37 9.14
CA GLU A 54 -5.87 11.21 9.71
C GLU A 54 -5.51 10.19 8.62
N ASP A 55 -4.25 10.22 8.19
CA ASP A 55 -3.72 9.33 7.17
C ASP A 55 -2.62 8.42 7.76
N ILE A 56 -2.64 7.15 7.40
CA ILE A 56 -1.51 6.24 7.55
C ILE A 56 -0.40 6.68 6.58
N VAL A 57 0.84 6.69 7.07
CA VAL A 57 2.05 6.86 6.25
C VAL A 57 2.77 5.52 6.08
N HIS A 58 3.02 4.84 7.20
CA HIS A 58 3.63 3.51 7.30
C HIS A 58 2.94 2.73 8.41
N ASN A 59 2.73 1.43 8.24
CA ASN A 59 2.13 0.60 9.29
C ASN A 59 3.09 0.50 10.49
N SER A 60 4.40 0.44 10.23
CA SER A 60 5.45 0.41 11.26
C SER A 60 5.50 1.66 12.14
N MET A 61 4.93 2.78 11.69
CA MET A 61 4.89 4.04 12.44
C MET A 61 3.60 4.24 13.24
N LEU A 62 2.62 3.33 13.10
CA LEU A 62 1.38 3.41 13.86
C LEU A 62 1.60 2.97 15.30
N VAL A 63 1.03 3.72 16.25
CA VAL A 63 0.92 3.23 17.63
C VAL A 63 0.02 2.00 17.68
N VAL A 64 0.32 1.06 18.57
CA VAL A 64 -0.30 -0.28 18.63
C VAL A 64 -1.84 -0.22 18.61
N ASN A 65 -2.45 0.71 19.36
CA ASN A 65 -3.90 0.83 19.41
C ASN A 65 -4.53 1.27 18.08
N MET A 66 -3.81 2.07 17.29
CA MET A 66 -4.27 2.51 15.96
C MET A 66 -4.16 1.38 14.95
N LEU A 67 -3.03 0.66 14.96
CA LEU A 67 -2.88 -0.54 14.13
C LEU A 67 -3.98 -1.56 14.44
N ARG A 68 -4.30 -1.80 15.72
CA ARG A 68 -5.40 -2.68 16.13
C ARG A 68 -6.76 -2.18 15.63
N LYS A 69 -7.08 -0.90 15.87
CA LYS A 69 -8.33 -0.27 15.41
C LYS A 69 -8.51 -0.46 13.91
N TYR A 70 -7.47 -0.18 13.12
CA TYR A 70 -7.55 -0.27 11.67
C TYR A 70 -7.58 -1.71 11.18
N SER A 71 -6.86 -2.62 11.83
CA SER A 71 -6.86 -4.05 11.48
C SER A 71 -8.21 -4.72 11.74
N LEU A 72 -8.98 -4.23 12.73
CA LEU A 72 -10.36 -4.70 12.93
C LEU A 72 -11.28 -4.33 11.77
N ALA A 73 -11.03 -3.21 11.10
CA ALA A 73 -11.82 -2.76 9.96
C ALA A 73 -11.33 -3.33 8.62
N GLU A 74 -10.01 -3.37 8.41
CA GLU A 74 -9.36 -3.63 7.12
C GLU A 74 -8.11 -4.53 7.28
N GLY A 75 -8.18 -5.56 8.12
CA GLY A 75 -7.02 -6.39 8.49
C GLY A 75 -6.31 -7.07 7.32
N ALA A 76 -7.05 -7.63 6.36
CA ALA A 76 -6.45 -8.25 5.18
C ALA A 76 -5.69 -7.23 4.31
N LEU A 77 -6.24 -6.01 4.20
CA LEU A 77 -5.62 -4.93 3.45
C LEU A 77 -4.33 -4.46 4.13
N LEU A 78 -4.39 -4.21 5.45
CA LEU A 78 -3.21 -3.78 6.20
C LEU A 78 -2.14 -4.86 6.28
N GLY A 79 -2.52 -6.14 6.35
CA GLY A 79 -1.57 -7.25 6.27
C GLY A 79 -0.80 -7.24 4.96
N ALA A 80 -1.50 -7.08 3.83
CA ALA A 80 -0.85 -6.98 2.52
C ALA A 80 0.06 -5.74 2.42
N LEU A 81 -0.35 -4.60 2.98
CA LEU A 81 0.47 -3.38 3.00
C LEU A 81 1.74 -3.56 3.84
N THR A 82 1.63 -4.22 5.01
CA THR A 82 2.78 -4.57 5.85
C THR A 82 3.77 -5.46 5.08
N GLU A 83 3.27 -6.45 4.35
CA GLU A 83 4.15 -7.32 3.57
C GLU A 83 4.92 -6.54 2.48
N ILE A 84 4.28 -5.58 1.79
CA ILE A 84 4.99 -4.68 0.87
C ILE A 84 6.06 -3.86 1.62
N GLU A 85 5.72 -3.35 2.81
CA GLU A 85 6.64 -2.55 3.62
C GLU A 85 7.89 -3.35 4.04
N GLU A 86 7.72 -4.62 4.38
CA GLU A 86 8.78 -5.56 4.77
C GLU A 86 9.71 -5.97 3.61
N LEU A 87 9.26 -5.87 2.36
CA LEU A 87 10.14 -6.09 1.19
C LEU A 87 11.18 -4.97 1.03
N ARG A 88 10.87 -3.74 1.44
CA ARG A 88 11.70 -2.56 1.14
C ARG A 88 13.11 -2.62 1.74
N PRO A 89 13.30 -2.99 3.03
CA PRO A 89 14.64 -3.06 3.61
C PRO A 89 15.56 -4.05 2.90
N LEU A 90 15.02 -5.15 2.37
CA LEU A 90 15.79 -6.23 1.75
C LEU A 90 16.10 -5.96 0.28
N TYR A 91 15.14 -5.39 -0.47
CA TYR A 91 15.20 -5.34 -1.94
C TYR A 91 15.25 -3.92 -2.53
N VAL A 92 14.94 -2.88 -1.74
CA VAL A 92 15.06 -1.47 -2.17
C VAL A 92 16.29 -0.82 -1.56
N ARG A 93 16.58 -1.13 -0.29
CA ARG A 93 17.72 -0.56 0.45
C ARG A 93 18.81 -1.59 0.73
N GLY A 94 18.53 -2.85 0.43
CA GLY A 94 19.42 -3.99 0.64
C GLY A 94 19.88 -4.58 -0.68
N ASP A 95 20.66 -5.67 -0.57
CA ASP A 95 21.38 -6.31 -1.68
C ASP A 95 20.95 -7.77 -1.88
N LEU A 96 19.77 -8.16 -1.39
CA LEU A 96 19.27 -9.51 -1.60
C LEU A 96 19.06 -9.77 -3.12
N PRO A 97 19.48 -10.94 -3.62
CA PRO A 97 19.19 -11.31 -5.00
C PRO A 97 17.68 -11.48 -5.22
N ASP A 98 17.27 -11.59 -6.49
CA ASP A 98 15.88 -11.80 -6.92
C ASP A 98 14.91 -10.62 -6.68
N GLY A 99 15.39 -9.38 -6.79
CA GLY A 99 14.54 -8.18 -6.70
C GLY A 99 13.34 -8.20 -7.67
N SER A 100 13.47 -8.81 -8.85
CA SER A 100 12.36 -8.98 -9.79
C SER A 100 11.19 -9.81 -9.24
N ARG A 101 11.49 -10.87 -8.47
CA ARG A 101 10.47 -11.68 -7.78
C ARG A 101 9.82 -10.89 -6.65
N ALA A 102 10.61 -10.14 -5.88
CA ALA A 102 10.08 -9.26 -4.83
C ALA A 102 9.16 -8.19 -5.40
N ALA A 103 9.53 -7.57 -6.53
CA ALA A 103 8.68 -6.62 -7.22
C ALA A 103 7.39 -7.25 -7.75
N ALA A 104 7.45 -8.45 -8.33
CA ALA A 104 6.24 -9.17 -8.75
C ALA A 104 5.28 -9.40 -7.56
N ARG A 105 5.83 -9.84 -6.42
CA ARG A 105 5.05 -10.00 -5.18
C ARG A 105 4.44 -8.69 -4.70
N ALA A 106 5.20 -7.60 -4.69
CA ALA A 106 4.69 -6.29 -4.30
C ALA A 106 3.52 -5.83 -5.20
N LEU A 107 3.59 -6.09 -6.51
CA LEU A 107 2.52 -5.76 -7.45
C LEU A 107 1.26 -6.63 -7.26
N GLU A 108 1.43 -7.93 -6.96
CA GLU A 108 0.31 -8.81 -6.59
C GLU A 108 -0.40 -8.32 -5.32
N LEU A 109 0.38 -7.94 -4.29
CA LEU A 109 -0.14 -7.39 -3.05
C LEU A 109 -0.86 -6.07 -3.29
N LEU A 110 -0.33 -5.19 -4.14
CA LEU A 110 -1.01 -3.95 -4.53
C LEU A 110 -2.34 -4.22 -5.24
N GLN A 111 -2.41 -5.21 -6.14
CA GLN A 111 -3.66 -5.62 -6.77
C GLN A 111 -4.69 -6.12 -5.75
N LEU A 112 -4.24 -6.91 -4.77
CA LEU A 112 -5.09 -7.34 -3.67
C LEU A 112 -5.61 -6.14 -2.85
N ILE A 113 -4.72 -5.22 -2.45
CA ILE A 113 -5.07 -4.02 -1.69
C ILE A 113 -6.11 -3.18 -2.45
N SER A 114 -5.91 -2.92 -3.74
CA SER A 114 -6.83 -2.10 -4.53
C SER A 114 -8.20 -2.78 -4.73
N ALA A 115 -8.21 -4.11 -4.88
CA ALA A 115 -9.45 -4.89 -4.94
C ALA A 115 -10.22 -4.86 -3.62
N LEU A 116 -9.52 -4.95 -2.47
CA LEU A 116 -10.12 -4.83 -1.13
C LEU A 116 -10.71 -3.44 -0.90
N ALA A 117 -9.94 -2.39 -1.20
CA ALA A 117 -10.33 -1.00 -0.96
C ALA A 117 -11.56 -0.54 -1.75
N ARG A 118 -11.82 -1.16 -2.91
CA ARG A 118 -12.98 -0.89 -3.78
C ARG A 118 -14.25 -1.64 -3.38
N ARG A 119 -14.19 -2.55 -2.40
CA ARG A 119 -15.39 -3.27 -1.94
C ARG A 119 -16.42 -2.28 -1.38
N PRO A 120 -17.73 -2.59 -1.50
CA PRO A 120 -18.74 -1.87 -0.74
C PRO A 120 -18.49 -2.05 0.77
N PRO A 121 -18.82 -1.04 1.59
CA PRO A 121 -18.65 -1.09 3.03
C PRO A 121 -19.51 -2.18 3.68
#